data_AF-A0A966YMV5-F1
#
_entry.id   AF-A0A966YMV5-F1
#
_cell.length_a   1.000
_cell.length_b   1.000
_cell.length_c   1.000
_cell.angle_alpha   90.00
_cell.angle_beta   90.00
_cell.angle_gamma   90.00
#
_symmetry.space_group_name_H-M   'P 1'
#
loop_
_entity.id
_entity.type
_entity.pdbx_description
1 polymer ?
#
loop_
_entity_poly.entity_id
_entity_poly.type
_entity_poly.pdbx_seq_one_letter_code
_entity_poly.pdbx_strand_id
1 'polypeptide(L)'
;MNPLWRWPMQPVAILRWLLGTYLFWQTAAWYAIGYVAWRFLTPRLDRFASLGLDDIGLLWVRNAAIMLIVIGGQHYVLYVRRAQ
;
A
#
# COMPACT_ATOMS: atom_id res chain seq x y z
N MET A 1 -21.96 6.15 1.25
CA MET A 1 -22.05 5.25 2.43
C MET A 1 -21.52 3.87 2.05
N ASN A 2 -20.58 3.34 2.84
CA ASN A 2 -19.98 2.03 2.62
C ASN A 2 -21.04 0.92 2.75
N PRO A 3 -21.31 0.10 1.71
CA PRO A 3 -22.30 -0.96 1.76
C PRO A 3 -21.93 -2.13 2.68
N LEU A 4 -20.68 -2.23 3.16
CA LEU A 4 -20.27 -3.24 4.14
C LEU A 4 -21.08 -3.19 5.45
N TRP A 5 -21.47 -1.99 5.88
CA TRP A 5 -22.12 -1.79 7.18
C TRP A 5 -23.65 -1.75 7.09
N ARG A 6 -24.22 -2.13 5.93
CA ARG A 6 -25.67 -2.14 5.72
C ARG A 6 -26.23 -3.54 5.98
N TRP A 7 -27.31 -3.59 6.75
CA TRP A 7 -28.13 -4.78 6.91
C TRP A 7 -29.47 -4.58 6.15
N PRO A 8 -30.00 -5.60 5.45
CA PRO A 8 -29.38 -6.89 5.16
C PRO A 8 -28.16 -6.74 4.22
N MET A 9 -27.23 -7.69 4.28
CA MET A 9 -26.05 -7.67 3.41
C MET A 9 -26.46 -7.66 1.94
N GLN A 10 -25.84 -6.79 1.15
CA GLN A 10 -26.08 -6.66 -0.29
C GLN A 10 -24.79 -7.03 -1.07
N PRO A 11 -24.52 -8.32 -1.35
CA PRO A 11 -23.25 -8.78 -1.92
C PRO A 11 -22.87 -8.07 -3.22
N VAL A 12 -23.84 -7.85 -4.11
CA VAL A 12 -23.61 -7.16 -5.40
C VAL A 12 -23.20 -5.69 -5.17
N ALA A 13 -23.84 -5.02 -4.20
CA ALA A 13 -23.48 -3.64 -3.87
C ALA A 13 -22.09 -3.55 -3.23
N ILE A 14 -21.72 -4.53 -2.40
CA ILE A 14 -20.39 -4.65 -1.81
C ILE A 14 -19.34 -4.87 -2.89
N LEU A 15 -19.57 -5.78 -3.84
CA LEU A 15 -18.61 -6.06 -4.92
C LEU A 15 -18.42 -4.86 -5.84
N ARG A 16 -19.51 -4.16 -6.20
CA ARG A 16 -19.45 -2.93 -6.99
C ARG A 16 -18.70 -1.81 -6.26
N TRP A 17 -18.91 -1.67 -4.95
CA TRP A 17 -18.15 -0.72 -4.14
C TRP A 17 -16.68 -1.13 -4.02
N LEU A 18 -16.41 -2.44 -3.84
CA LEU A 18 -15.06 -2.96 -3.69
C LEU A 18 -14.23 -2.67 -4.95
N LEU A 19 -14.76 -3.00 -6.13
CA LEU A 19 -14.05 -2.83 -7.40
C LEU A 19 -14.09 -1.39 -7.94
N GLY A 20 -15.16 -0.64 -7.66
CA GLY A 20 -15.34 0.70 -8.21
C GLY A 20 -14.81 1.84 -7.33
N THR A 21 -14.99 1.74 -6.01
CA THR A 21 -14.67 2.84 -5.07
C THR A 21 -13.51 2.50 -4.15
N TYR A 22 -13.48 1.28 -3.61
CA TYR A 22 -12.41 0.87 -2.69
C TYR A 22 -11.10 0.60 -3.43
N LEU A 23 -11.13 -0.16 -4.53
CA LEU A 23 -9.98 -0.37 -5.43
C LEU A 23 -9.68 0.83 -6.34
N PHE A 24 -10.20 2.01 -6.01
CA PHE A 24 -9.80 3.24 -6.68
C PHE A 24 -8.27 3.34 -6.74
N TRP A 25 -7.75 3.98 -7.79
CA TRP A 25 -6.35 3.99 -8.19
C TRP A 25 -5.35 4.03 -7.03
N GLN A 26 -5.60 4.86 -6.01
CA GLN A 26 -4.72 4.99 -4.85
C GLN A 26 -4.62 3.71 -4.02
N THR A 27 -5.72 3.03 -3.71
CA THR A 27 -5.71 1.76 -2.96
C THR A 27 -5.08 0.65 -3.78
N ALA A 28 -5.40 0.57 -5.07
CA ALA A 28 -4.80 -0.40 -5.97
C ALA A 28 -3.27 -0.21 -6.08
N ALA A 29 -2.82 1.04 -6.15
CA ALA A 29 -1.39 1.39 -6.17
C ALA A 29 -0.69 0.91 -4.89
N TRP A 30 -1.29 1.07 -3.71
CA TRP A 30 -0.71 0.57 -2.45
C TRP A 30 -0.59 -0.95 -2.41
N TYR A 31 -1.59 -1.69 -2.92
CA TYR A 31 -1.48 -3.15 -3.03
C TYR A 31 -0.37 -3.56 -4.01
N ALA A 32 -0.26 -2.89 -5.16
CA ALA A 32 0.80 -3.15 -6.12
C ALA A 32 2.19 -2.89 -5.52
N ILE A 33 2.37 -1.76 -4.83
CA ILE A 33 3.62 -1.44 -4.12
C ILE A 33 3.93 -2.52 -3.07
N GLY A 34 2.93 -2.92 -2.28
CA GLY A 34 3.08 -3.98 -1.27
C GLY A 34 3.51 -5.31 -1.89
N TYR A 35 2.90 -5.70 -3.02
CA TYR A 35 3.27 -6.91 -3.75
C TYR A 35 4.71 -6.85 -4.28
N VAL A 36 5.11 -5.73 -4.89
CA VAL A 36 6.48 -5.52 -5.39
C VAL A 36 7.47 -5.56 -4.23
N ALA A 37 7.16 -4.89 -3.12
CA ALA A 37 8.00 -4.89 -1.92
C ALA A 37 8.15 -6.29 -1.33
N TRP A 38 7.08 -7.06 -1.28
CA TRP A 38 7.13 -8.46 -0.85
C TRP A 38 7.94 -9.34 -1.80
N ARG A 39 7.70 -9.24 -3.11
CA ARG A 39 8.28 -10.16 -4.10
C ARG A 39 9.77 -9.92 -4.38
N PHE A 40 10.23 -8.67 -4.29
CA PHE A 40 11.57 -8.26 -4.71
C PHE A 40 12.42 -7.66 -3.59
N LEU A 41 11.81 -6.98 -2.62
CA LEU A 41 12.53 -6.24 -1.57
C LEU A 41 12.49 -6.93 -0.20
N THR A 42 11.75 -8.04 -0.07
CA THR A 42 11.64 -8.79 1.20
C THR A 42 12.51 -10.03 1.12
N PRO A 43 13.50 -10.19 2.02
CA PRO A 43 14.29 -11.41 2.11
C PRO A 43 13.43 -12.64 2.40
N ARG A 44 13.99 -13.83 2.19
CA ARG A 44 13.30 -15.09 2.50
C ARG A 44 12.87 -15.10 3.97
N LEU A 45 11.68 -15.65 4.22
CA LEU A 45 11.08 -15.72 5.56
C LEU A 45 11.98 -16.43 6.59
N ASP A 46 12.78 -17.40 6.15
CA ASP A 46 13.76 -18.09 6.98
C ASP A 46 14.73 -17.14 7.70
N ARG A 47 15.02 -15.97 7.12
CA ARG A 47 15.87 -14.94 7.74
C ARG A 47 15.26 -14.40 9.04
N PHE A 48 13.93 -14.31 9.09
CA PHE A 48 13.21 -13.74 10.24
C PHE A 48 12.90 -14.78 11.33
N ALA A 49 13.50 -15.97 11.28
CA ALA A 49 13.39 -16.96 12.35
C ALA A 49 14.02 -16.48 13.68
N SER A 50 15.04 -15.63 13.59
CA SER A 50 15.62 -14.90 14.73
C SER A 50 15.59 -13.42 14.41
N LEU A 51 14.86 -12.64 15.21
CA LEU A 51 14.66 -11.21 14.95
C LEU A 51 15.90 -10.42 15.38
N GLY A 52 16.71 -9.99 14.40
CA GLY A 52 17.89 -9.14 14.61
C GLY A 52 17.57 -7.64 14.51
N LEU A 53 18.46 -6.80 15.04
CA LEU A 53 18.36 -5.34 14.85
C LEU A 53 18.57 -4.94 13.38
N ASP A 54 19.37 -5.72 12.65
CA ASP A 54 19.60 -5.56 11.21
C ASP A 54 18.34 -5.85 10.39
N ASP A 55 17.53 -6.83 10.79
CA ASP A 55 16.24 -7.12 10.15
C ASP A 55 15.25 -5.97 10.32
N ILE A 56 15.16 -5.44 11.54
CA ILE A 56 14.33 -4.26 11.84
C ILE A 56 14.81 -3.06 11.02
N GLY A 57 16.12 -2.81 11.01
CA GLY A 57 16.74 -1.73 10.24
C GLY A 57 16.46 -1.86 8.74
N LEU A 58 16.58 -3.06 8.19
CA LEU A 58 16.30 -3.33 6.78
C LEU A 58 14.84 -3.02 6.42
N LEU A 59 13.88 -3.54 7.19
CA LEU A 59 12.46 -3.28 6.98
C LEU A 59 12.13 -1.79 7.12
N TRP A 60 12.69 -1.13 8.13
CA TRP A 60 12.48 0.28 8.38
C TRP A 60 13.00 1.14 7.21
N VAL A 61 14.26 0.94 6.80
CA VAL A 61 14.88 1.69 5.69
C VAL A 61 14.12 1.44 4.39
N ARG A 62 13.74 0.19 4.10
CA ARG A 62 12.94 -0.15 2.92
C ARG A 62 11.62 0.61 2.91
N ASN A 63 10.87 0.57 4.01
CA ASN A 63 9.57 1.24 4.09
C ASN A 63 9.71 2.76 4.01
N ALA A 64 10.72 3.33 4.66
CA ALA A 64 11.03 4.76 4.59
C ALA A 64 11.38 5.19 3.15
N ALA A 65 12.19 4.39 2.44
CA ALA A 65 12.55 4.65 1.05
C ALA A 65 11.32 4.60 0.12
N ILE A 66 10.45 3.60 0.29
CA ILE A 66 9.18 3.50 -0.47
C ILE A 66 8.31 4.73 -0.22
N MET A 67 8.15 5.13 1.05
CA MET A 67 7.35 6.31 1.41
C MET A 67 7.94 7.59 0.85
N LEU A 68 9.27 7.76 0.91
CA LEU A 68 9.95 8.92 0.35
C LEU A 68 9.75 9.01 -1.16
N ILE A 69 9.84 7.89 -1.88
CA ILE A 69 9.64 7.86 -3.34
C ILE A 69 8.19 8.16 -3.70
N VAL A 70 7.24 7.49 -3.05
CA VAL A 70 5.81 7.59 -3.39
C VAL A 70 5.25 8.93 -2.94
N ILE A 71 5.32 9.24 -1.65
CA ILE A 71 4.75 10.46 -1.07
C ILE A 71 5.61 11.68 -1.43
N GLY A 72 6.93 11.57 -1.32
CA GLY A 72 7.82 12.66 -1.72
C GLY A 72 7.73 12.95 -3.22
N GLY A 73 7.59 11.92 -4.07
CA GLY A 73 7.33 12.08 -5.49
C GLY A 73 5.98 12.77 -5.77
N GLN A 74 4.92 12.37 -5.07
CA GLN A 74 3.62 13.04 -5.15
C GLN A 74 3.70 14.51 -4.74
N HIS A 75 4.34 14.83 -3.62
CA HIS A 75 4.57 16.22 -3.21
C HIS A 75 5.39 16.99 -4.25
N TYR A 76 6.46 16.39 -4.76
CA TYR A 76 7.27 17.05 -5.78
C TYR A 76 6.46 17.34 -7.06
N VAL A 77 5.67 16.39 -7.55
CA VAL A 77 4.87 16.60 -8.78
C VAL A 77 3.67 17.53 -8.55
N LEU A 78 2.89 17.27 -7.51
CA LEU A 78 1.63 18.00 -7.29
C LEU A 78 1.90 19.40 -6.72
N TYR A 79 2.80 19.50 -5.75
CA TYR A 79 3.07 20.76 -5.04
C TYR A 79 4.21 21.57 -5.67
N VAL A 80 5.38 20.96 -5.93
CA VAL A 80 6.54 21.72 -6.46
C VAL A 80 6.35 22.04 -7.94
N ARG A 81 5.86 21.09 -8.75
CA ARG A 81 5.55 21.34 -10.17
C ARG A 81 4.15 21.91 -10.40
N ARG A 82 3.36 22.16 -9.34
CA ARG A 82 2.02 22.76 -9.39
C ARG A 82 1.09 22.07 -10.40
N ALA A 83 1.14 20.74 -10.45
CA ALA A 83 0.25 19.95 -11.29
C ALA A 83 -1.18 19.80 -10.70
N GLN A 84 -1.49 20.56 -9.65
CA GLN A 84 -2.72 20.49 -8.87
C GLN A 84 -3.29 21.89 -8.62
#